data_AF-A0AAD7EV00-F1
#
_entry.id   AF-A0AAD7EV00-F1
#
_cell.length_a   1.000
_cell.length_b   1.000
_cell.length_c   1.000
_cell.angle_alpha   90.00
_cell.angle_beta   90.00
_cell.angle_gamma   90.00
#
_symmetry.space_group_name_H-M   'P 1'
#
loop_
_entity.id
_entity.type
_entity.pdbx_description
1 polymer ?
#
loop_
_entity_poly.entity_id
_entity_poly.type
_entity_poly.pdbx_seq_one_letter_code
_entity_poly.pdbx_strand_id
1 'polypeptide(L)'
;MPTLPNSAERPRPPHCYYFYTRRSTQSCTQPMAIARLFHYAFDAVLLSTVAAGVRRSSGFTPNSEAISDPTLRSIADRYLGVGETIFDMIQATAVNSTYFKRDTKGPR
;
A
#
# COMPACT_ATOMS: atom_id res chain seq x y z
N MET A 1 8.60 52.54 -58.50
CA MET A 1 7.80 51.31 -58.62
C MET A 1 8.70 50.11 -58.35
N PRO A 2 8.26 49.07 -57.63
CA PRO A 2 7.43 49.01 -56.43
C PRO A 2 8.28 48.62 -55.20
N THR A 3 8.03 49.27 -54.06
CA THR A 3 8.62 48.93 -52.76
C THR A 3 8.04 47.61 -52.26
N LEU A 4 8.90 46.62 -52.01
CA LEU A 4 8.50 45.42 -51.30
C LEU A 4 8.05 45.81 -49.88
N PRO A 5 6.84 45.47 -49.43
CA PRO A 5 6.45 45.65 -48.04
C PRO A 5 7.32 44.74 -47.18
N ASN A 6 8.10 45.37 -46.29
CA ASN A 6 8.84 44.68 -45.24
C ASN A 6 7.86 43.79 -44.47
N SER A 7 8.20 42.51 -44.31
CA SER A 7 7.38 41.42 -43.80
C SER A 7 7.03 41.52 -42.30
N ALA A 8 6.92 42.74 -41.77
CA ALA A 8 6.67 43.03 -40.36
C ALA A 8 5.17 43.08 -39.99
N GLU A 9 4.26 43.03 -40.97
CA GLU A 9 2.82 43.07 -40.72
C GLU A 9 2.18 41.67 -40.89
N ARG A 10 2.50 40.74 -39.98
CA ARG A 10 1.62 39.58 -39.75
C ARG A 10 0.91 39.75 -38.41
N PRO A 11 -0.43 39.88 -38.38
CA PRO A 11 -1.18 39.89 -37.13
C PRO A 11 -0.91 38.56 -36.42
N ARG A 12 -0.30 38.64 -35.23
CA ARG A 12 -0.04 37.46 -34.41
C ARG A 12 -1.39 36.80 -34.07
N PRO A 13 -1.55 35.49 -34.31
CA PRO A 13 -2.74 34.77 -33.86
C PRO A 13 -2.87 34.86 -32.33
N PRO A 14 -4.10 34.75 -31.78
CA PRO A 14 -4.38 34.94 -30.38
C PRO A 14 -3.87 33.72 -29.60
N HIS A 15 -2.58 33.70 -29.30
CA HIS A 15 -2.09 32.81 -28.26
C HIS A 15 -2.36 33.48 -26.91
N CYS A 16 -3.57 33.24 -26.42
CA CYS A 16 -3.81 33.00 -25.01
C CYS A 16 -2.78 31.99 -24.49
N TYR A 17 -1.56 32.42 -24.19
CA TYR A 17 -0.82 31.78 -23.12
C TYR A 17 -1.36 32.36 -21.82
N TYR A 18 -2.51 31.83 -21.42
CA TYR A 18 -2.95 31.92 -20.05
C TYR A 18 -1.84 31.27 -19.20
N PHE A 19 -1.14 32.13 -18.46
CA PHE A 19 -0.79 31.89 -17.07
C PHE A 19 -1.14 30.50 -16.53
N TYR A 20 -0.12 29.71 -16.19
CA TYR A 20 -0.22 28.84 -15.02
C TYR A 20 0.83 29.28 -13.99
N THR A 21 0.68 30.51 -13.53
CA THR A 21 0.98 30.79 -12.12
C THR A 21 -0.14 30.17 -11.27
N ARG A 22 0.17 29.82 -10.02
CA ARG A 22 -0.75 29.31 -8.99
C ARG A 22 -1.32 27.90 -9.18
N ARG A 23 -0.84 27.00 -8.31
CA ARG A 23 -1.66 26.37 -7.26
C ARG A 23 -3.17 26.42 -7.55
N SER A 24 -3.69 25.43 -8.27
CA SER A 24 -5.12 25.12 -8.25
C SER A 24 -5.35 23.66 -8.62
N THR A 25 -5.79 22.91 -7.61
CA THR A 25 -6.85 21.91 -7.73
C THR A 25 -6.57 20.69 -8.60
N GLN A 26 -5.66 19.81 -8.16
CA GLN A 26 -6.05 18.39 -8.13
C GLN A 26 -6.82 18.21 -6.83
N SER A 27 -8.15 18.28 -6.95
CA SER A 27 -9.17 17.87 -5.99
C SER A 27 -8.78 17.94 -4.51
N CYS A 28 -9.28 18.97 -3.82
CA CYS A 28 -9.43 18.97 -2.36
C CYS A 28 -10.45 17.90 -1.90
N THR A 29 -10.18 16.65 -2.22
CA THR A 29 -10.61 15.43 -1.55
C THR A 29 -9.57 14.34 -1.85
N GLN A 30 -8.27 14.67 -1.81
CA GLN A 30 -7.32 13.68 -1.28
C GLN A 30 -7.89 13.31 0.08
N PRO A 31 -8.34 12.07 0.31
CA PRO A 31 -8.72 11.73 1.66
C PRO A 31 -7.40 11.56 2.40
N MET A 32 -6.78 12.68 2.77
CA MET A 32 -5.50 12.74 3.45
C MET A 32 -5.54 11.80 4.65
N ALA A 33 -6.69 11.67 5.31
CA ALA A 33 -6.90 10.68 6.36
C ALA A 33 -7.09 9.24 5.84
N ILE A 34 -7.94 8.99 4.83
CA ILE A 34 -8.30 7.62 4.42
C ILE A 34 -7.13 6.91 3.75
N ALA A 35 -6.36 7.58 2.89
CA ALA A 35 -5.20 6.97 2.25
C ALA A 35 -4.12 6.55 3.27
N ARG A 36 -3.85 7.41 4.26
CA ARG A 36 -2.92 7.10 5.36
C ARG A 36 -3.47 6.02 6.28
N LEU A 37 -4.76 6.05 6.59
CA LEU A 37 -5.42 5.03 7.41
C LEU A 37 -5.34 3.66 6.75
N PHE A 38 -5.61 3.57 5.44
CA PHE A 38 -5.44 2.33 4.69
C PHE A 38 -3.99 1.85 4.71
N HIS A 39 -3.03 2.75 4.57
CA HIS A 39 -1.61 2.37 4.63
C HIS A 39 -1.25 1.80 6.00
N TYR A 40 -1.63 2.46 7.10
CA TYR A 40 -1.39 1.95 8.45
C TYR A 40 -2.15 0.66 8.74
N ALA A 41 -3.38 0.52 8.25
CA ALA A 41 -4.14 -0.72 8.39
C ALA A 41 -3.50 -1.87 7.60
N PHE A 42 -3.01 -1.59 6.39
CA PHE A 42 -2.29 -2.55 5.56
C PHE A 42 -0.99 -2.99 6.24
N ASP A 43 -0.19 -2.04 6.72
CA ASP A 43 1.03 -2.32 7.46
C ASP A 43 0.76 -3.11 8.74
N ALA A 44 -0.29 -2.74 9.48
CA ALA A 44 -0.73 -3.48 10.65
C ALA A 44 -1.08 -4.93 10.29
N VAL A 45 -1.79 -5.18 9.20
CA VAL A 45 -2.08 -6.55 8.74
C VAL A 45 -0.82 -7.29 8.31
N LEU A 46 0.11 -6.65 7.62
CA LEU A 46 1.37 -7.27 7.21
C LEU A 46 2.20 -7.69 8.41
N LEU A 47 2.35 -6.79 9.38
CA LEU A 47 3.07 -7.06 10.62
C LEU A 47 2.42 -8.19 11.43
N SER A 48 1.08 -8.26 11.48
CA SER A 48 0.41 -9.37 12.18
C SER A 48 0.61 -10.71 11.46
N THR A 49 0.56 -10.69 10.13
CA THR A 49 0.77 -11.88 9.29
C THR A 49 2.20 -12.41 9.44
N VAL A 50 3.20 -11.52 9.48
CA VAL A 50 4.60 -11.89 9.73
C VAL A 50 4.77 -12.48 11.13
N ALA A 51 4.21 -11.83 12.16
CA ALA A 51 4.28 -12.34 13.53
C ALA A 51 3.62 -13.72 13.67
N ALA A 52 2.45 -13.92 13.04
CA ALA A 52 1.78 -15.21 12.96
C ALA A 52 2.63 -16.27 12.22
N GLY A 53 3.26 -15.90 11.11
CA GLY A 53 4.18 -16.76 10.37
C GLY A 53 5.40 -17.18 11.18
N VAL A 54 6.00 -16.26 11.95
CA VAL A 54 7.11 -16.57 12.87
C VAL A 54 6.66 -17.56 13.94
N ARG A 55 5.49 -17.37 14.55
CA ARG A 55 4.92 -18.31 15.52
C ARG A 55 4.71 -19.69 14.92
N ARG A 56 4.22 -19.78 13.68
CA ARG A 56 4.00 -21.03 12.93
C ARG A 56 5.32 -21.74 12.55
N SER A 57 6.31 -20.96 12.12
CA SER A 57 7.60 -21.47 11.63
C SER A 57 8.54 -21.89 12.77
N SER A 58 8.56 -21.11 13.85
CA SER A 58 9.49 -21.31 14.96
C SER A 58 8.89 -22.01 16.18
N GLY A 59 7.54 -22.08 16.26
CA GLY A 59 6.84 -22.60 17.43
C GLY A 59 6.84 -21.67 18.65
N PHE A 60 7.50 -20.50 18.57
CA PHE A 60 7.54 -19.53 19.66
C PHE A 60 6.32 -18.62 19.61
N THR A 61 5.53 -18.60 20.69
CA THR A 61 4.40 -17.68 20.83
C THR A 61 4.88 -16.38 21.49
N PRO A 62 4.49 -15.20 20.96
CA PRO A 62 4.72 -13.95 21.67
C PRO A 62 4.12 -14.07 23.08
N ASN A 63 4.93 -13.82 24.12
CA ASN A 63 4.47 -13.98 25.49
C ASN A 63 3.51 -12.84 25.86
N SER A 64 2.22 -13.02 25.61
CA SER A 64 1.17 -12.05 25.95
C SER A 64 0.90 -11.98 27.47
N GLU A 65 1.50 -12.87 28.27
CA GLU A 65 1.49 -12.83 29.74
C GLU A 65 2.64 -11.99 30.32
N ALA A 66 3.69 -11.71 29.55
CA ALA A 66 4.71 -10.73 29.92
C ALA A 66 4.19 -9.28 29.82
N ILE A 67 3.05 -9.07 29.14
CA ILE A 67 2.32 -7.82 29.13
C ILE A 67 1.44 -7.77 30.39
N SER A 68 1.77 -6.88 31.32
CA SER A 68 1.07 -6.73 32.61
C SER A 68 -0.32 -6.11 32.48
N ASP A 69 -0.65 -5.50 31.33
CA ASP A 69 -1.91 -4.83 31.10
C ASP A 69 -2.93 -5.72 30.34
N PRO A 70 -4.11 -6.00 30.91
CA PRO A 70 -5.10 -6.89 30.30
C PRO A 70 -5.66 -6.36 28.97
N THR A 71 -5.65 -5.04 28.76
CA THR A 71 -6.13 -4.41 27.52
C THR A 71 -5.12 -4.65 26.40
N LEU A 72 -3.83 -4.46 26.67
CA LEU A 72 -2.77 -4.73 25.70
C LEU A 72 -2.69 -6.22 25.35
N ARG A 73 -2.93 -7.12 26.32
CA ARG A 73 -3.02 -8.57 26.06
C ARG A 73 -4.13 -8.88 25.07
N SER A 74 -5.33 -8.38 25.32
CA SER A 74 -6.50 -8.59 24.44
C SER A 74 -6.28 -8.04 23.03
N ILE A 75 -5.63 -6.87 22.90
CA ILE A 75 -5.29 -6.29 21.60
C ILE A 75 -4.25 -7.15 20.87
N ALA A 76 -3.19 -7.59 21.57
CA ALA A 76 -2.17 -8.46 21.00
C ALA A 76 -2.76 -9.80 20.55
N ASP A 77 -3.60 -10.43 21.37
CA ASP A 77 -4.27 -11.69 21.04
C ASP A 77 -5.17 -11.54 19.79
N ARG A 78 -5.95 -10.44 19.70
CA ARG A 78 -6.77 -10.13 18.52
C ARG A 78 -5.91 -9.87 17.29
N TYR A 79 -4.84 -9.10 17.44
CA TYR A 79 -3.94 -8.74 16.35
C TYR A 79 -3.25 -9.98 15.76
N LEU A 80 -2.72 -10.86 16.63
CA LEU A 80 -2.12 -12.12 16.23
C LEU A 80 -3.15 -13.07 15.59
N GLY A 81 -4.37 -13.16 16.14
CA GLY A 81 -5.43 -14.00 15.58
C GLY A 81 -5.87 -13.57 14.17
N VAL A 82 -5.92 -12.26 13.90
CA VAL A 82 -6.16 -11.73 12.54
C VAL A 82 -5.04 -12.13 11.60
N GLY A 83 -3.77 -12.01 12.04
CA GLY A 83 -2.61 -12.40 11.26
C GLY A 83 -2.60 -13.89 10.89
N GLU A 84 -2.99 -14.76 11.82
CA GLU A 84 -3.09 -16.20 11.58
C GLU A 84 -4.15 -16.54 10.54
N THR A 85 -5.32 -15.90 10.62
CA THR A 85 -6.41 -16.12 9.66
C THR A 85 -5.96 -15.75 8.24
N ILE A 86 -5.29 -14.61 8.08
CA ILE A 86 -4.80 -14.14 6.78
C ILE A 86 -3.67 -15.02 6.28
N PHE A 87 -2.73 -15.40 7.16
CA PHE A 87 -1.64 -16.32 6.82
C PHE A 87 -2.17 -17.68 6.34
N ASP A 88 -3.18 -18.24 7.02
CA ASP A 88 -3.82 -19.50 6.64
C ASP A 88 -4.56 -19.37 5.30
N MET A 89 -5.24 -18.25 5.05
CA MET A 89 -5.85 -17.98 3.74
C MET A 89 -4.82 -17.92 2.62
N ILE A 90 -3.68 -17.24 2.84
CA ILE A 90 -2.59 -17.15 1.85
C ILE A 90 -2.00 -18.53 1.59
N GLN A 91 -1.71 -19.32 2.65
CA GLN A 91 -1.22 -20.69 2.50
C GLN A 91 -2.23 -21.57 1.76
N ALA A 92 -3.51 -21.52 2.12
CA ALA A 92 -4.58 -22.26 1.45
C ALA A 92 -4.66 -21.88 -0.03
N THR A 93 -4.54 -20.60 -0.35
CA THR A 93 -4.51 -20.13 -1.75
C THR A 93 -3.26 -20.65 -2.46
N ALA A 94 -2.10 -20.63 -1.81
CA ALA A 94 -0.85 -21.12 -2.38
C ALA A 94 -0.95 -22.61 -2.73
N VAL A 95 -1.40 -23.46 -1.79
CA VAL A 95 -1.49 -24.92 -2.00
C VAL A 95 -2.55 -25.33 -3.03
N ASN A 96 -3.59 -24.52 -3.22
CA ASN A 96 -4.66 -24.80 -4.18
C ASN A 96 -4.41 -24.18 -5.57
N SER A 97 -3.45 -23.26 -5.70
CA SER A 97 -3.17 -22.64 -7.00
C SER A 97 -2.27 -23.51 -7.87
N THR A 98 -2.49 -23.45 -9.19
CA THR A 98 -1.65 -24.12 -10.20
C THR A 98 -0.25 -23.51 -10.32
N TYR A 99 -0.01 -22.35 -9.70
CA TYR A 99 1.25 -21.62 -9.76
C TYR A 99 2.29 -22.13 -8.77
N PHE A 100 1.87 -22.68 -7.62
CA PHE A 100 2.80 -23.25 -6.65
C PHE A 100 2.86 -24.76 -6.81
N LYS A 101 4.04 -25.26 -7.18
CA LYS A 101 4.35 -26.69 -7.12
C LYS A 101 4.99 -26.99 -5.77
N ARG A 102 4.58 -28.10 -5.15
CA ARG A 102 5.31 -28.65 -4.00
C ARG A 102 6.70 -29.07 -4.50
N ASP A 103 7.74 -28.57 -3.86
CA ASP A 103 9.10 -29.05 -4.14
C ASP A 103 9.20 -30.48 -3.59
N THR A 104 9.34 -31.46 -4.50
CA THR A 104 9.43 -32.89 -4.18
C THR A 104 10.85 -33.30 -3.79
N LYS A 105 11.85 -32.41 -3.76
CA LYS A 105 13.13 -32.70 -3.09
C LYS A 105 12.93 -32.63 -1.58
N GLY A 106 12.36 -33.70 -1.03
CA GLY A 106 12.41 -33.96 0.40
C GLY A 106 13.86 -34.07 0.89
N PRO A 107 14.11 -33.83 2.19
CA PRO A 107 15.42 -34.08 2.78
C PRO A 107 15.74 -35.58 2.61
N ARG A 108 16.91 -35.88 2.05
CA ARG A 108 17.53 -37.19 2.23
C ARG A 108 18.14 -37.25 3.62
#